data_AF-A0A939K8J0-F1
#
_entry.id   AF-A0A939K8J0-F1
#
_cell.length_a   1.000
_cell.length_b   1.000
_cell.length_c   1.000
_cell.angle_alpha   90.00
_cell.angle_beta   90.00
_cell.angle_gamma   90.00
#
_symmetry.space_group_name_H-M   'P 1'
#
loop_
_entity.id
_entity.type
_entity.pdbx_description
1 polymer ?
#
loop_
_entity_poly.entity_id
_entity_poly.type
_entity_poly.pdbx_seq_one_letter_code
_entity_poly.pdbx_strand_id
1 'polypeptide(L)'
;MTYQVELNTEALSKRLQDIGTTLYQISKRIAEIKGSGKPATYHTSTGKAIDEPMKSKLSTILEIIEAMGGRAYIEWDDVESLNKEEYFVDQRIDKLEKSMEEMKSLLQQLVNKQ
;
A
#
# COMPACT_ATOMS: atom_id res chain seq x y z
N MET A 1 -2.89 13.50 6.78
CA MET A 1 -3.40 12.35 6.01
C MET A 1 -2.95 11.10 6.75
N THR A 2 -3.89 10.33 7.30
CA THR A 2 -3.59 9.17 8.13
C THR A 2 -3.70 7.94 7.23
N TYR A 3 -2.57 7.33 6.88
CA TYR A 3 -2.55 6.13 6.06
C TYR A 3 -2.99 4.95 6.93
N GLN A 4 -4.16 4.37 6.62
CA GLN A 4 -4.62 3.14 7.26
C GLN A 4 -4.12 1.96 6.43
N VAL A 5 -3.11 1.26 6.94
CA VAL A 5 -2.74 -0.07 6.47
C VAL A 5 -3.65 -1.04 7.19
N GLU A 6 -4.52 -1.78 6.50
CA GLU A 6 -5.32 -2.84 7.13
C GLU A 6 -4.40 -4.00 7.57
N LEU A 7 -3.89 -3.92 8.79
CA LEU A 7 -3.21 -5.03 9.45
C LEU A 7 -4.25 -5.97 10.05
N ASN A 8 -4.46 -7.10 9.39
CA ASN A 8 -5.21 -8.21 9.98
C ASN A 8 -4.42 -8.78 11.17
N THR A 9 -4.79 -8.37 12.38
CA THR A 9 -4.24 -8.79 13.68
C THR A 9 -4.18 -10.32 13.84
N GLU A 10 -5.14 -11.02 13.22
CA GLU A 10 -5.25 -12.47 13.28
C GLU A 10 -4.13 -13.16 12.47
N ALA A 11 -3.75 -12.60 11.32
CA ALA A 11 -2.68 -13.13 10.47
C ALA A 11 -1.31 -13.01 11.15
N LEU A 12 -1.05 -11.88 11.82
CA LEU A 12 0.20 -11.66 12.53
C LEU A 12 0.33 -12.62 13.73
N SER A 13 -0.75 -12.73 14.52
CA SER A 13 -0.82 -13.61 15.69
C SER A 13 -0.70 -15.09 15.32
N LYS A 14 -1.36 -15.51 14.24
CA LYS A 14 -1.25 -16.88 13.71
C LYS A 14 0.16 -17.18 13.21
N ARG A 15 0.79 -16.22 12.51
CA ARG A 15 2.17 -16.40 12.04
C ARG A 15 3.16 -16.55 13.18
N LEU A 16 2.96 -15.84 14.31
CA LEU A 16 3.77 -16.00 15.52
C LEU A 16 3.70 -17.42 16.09
N GLN A 17 2.49 -18.00 16.11
CA GLN A 17 2.27 -19.39 16.53
C GLN A 17 2.91 -20.37 15.55
N ASP A 18 2.73 -20.18 14.24
CA ASP A 18 3.25 -21.07 13.18
C ASP A 18 4.78 -21.15 13.17
N ILE A 19 5.47 -20.05 13.47
CA ILE A 19 6.95 -20.01 13.54
C ILE A 19 7.48 -20.39 14.93
N GLY A 20 6.62 -20.69 15.90
CA GLY A 20 7.00 -21.08 17.25
C GLY A 20 7.84 -20.04 17.98
N THR A 21 7.57 -18.74 17.74
CA THR A 21 8.37 -17.66 18.34
C THR A 21 7.62 -16.98 19.47
N THR A 22 8.38 -16.49 20.43
CA THR A 22 7.89 -15.64 21.51
C THR A 22 8.13 -14.17 21.19
N LEU A 23 7.37 -13.30 21.87
CA LEU A 23 7.58 -11.85 21.84
C LEU A 23 9.04 -11.48 22.13
N TYR A 24 9.64 -12.13 23.12
CA TYR A 24 11.04 -11.93 23.49
C TYR A 24 12.01 -12.25 22.35
N GLN A 25 11.80 -13.36 21.65
CA GLN A 25 12.65 -13.76 20.51
C GLN A 25 12.55 -12.77 19.35
N ILE A 26 11.38 -12.18 19.12
CA ILE A 26 11.22 -11.10 18.13
C ILE A 26 11.97 -9.86 18.55
N SER A 27 11.77 -9.39 19.79
CA SER A 27 12.49 -8.22 20.30
C SER A 27 14.01 -8.42 20.29
N LYS A 28 14.48 -9.66 20.51
CA LYS A 28 15.89 -10.01 20.38
C LYS A 28 16.39 -9.89 18.94
N ARG A 29 15.66 -10.45 17.97
CA ARG A 29 16.01 -10.33 16.54
C ARG A 29 15.99 -8.88 16.05
N ILE A 30 15.04 -8.07 16.49
CA ILE A 30 15.00 -6.63 16.17
C ILE A 30 16.26 -5.93 16.71
N ALA A 31 16.66 -6.23 17.95
CA ALA A 31 17.86 -5.66 18.54
C ALA A 31 19.16 -6.10 17.83
N GLU A 32 19.19 -7.33 17.32
CA GLU A 32 20.29 -7.86 16.50
C GLU A 32 20.37 -7.16 15.14
N ILE A 33 19.25 -7.02 14.41
CA ILE A 33 19.16 -6.30 13.12
C ILE A 33 19.64 -4.85 13.29
N LYS A 34 19.25 -4.19 14.39
CA LYS A 34 19.61 -2.80 14.67
C LYS A 34 21.01 -2.60 15.25
N GLY A 35 21.74 -3.68 15.54
CA GLY A 35 23.07 -3.61 16.15
C GLY A 35 23.10 -3.01 17.55
N SER A 36 21.95 -2.91 18.24
CA SER A 36 21.85 -2.26 19.55
C SER A 36 22.06 -3.22 20.73
N GLY A 37 21.97 -4.53 20.48
CA GLY A 37 22.27 -5.59 21.45
C GLY A 37 21.37 -5.64 22.69
N LYS A 38 20.33 -4.79 22.78
CA LYS A 38 19.44 -4.66 23.95
C LYS A 38 17.98 -5.00 23.61
N PRO A 39 17.59 -6.29 23.70
CA PRO A 39 16.22 -6.75 23.40
C PRO A 39 15.14 -6.08 24.24
N ALA A 40 15.46 -5.77 25.52
CA ALA A 40 14.52 -5.17 26.46
C ALA A 40 13.98 -3.81 25.99
N THR A 41 14.77 -3.05 25.22
CA THR A 41 14.37 -1.76 24.67
C THR A 41 13.24 -1.88 23.65
N TYR A 42 13.11 -3.04 23.00
CA TYR A 42 12.09 -3.28 21.97
C TYR A 42 10.89 -4.07 22.50
N HIS A 43 10.99 -4.71 23.66
CA HIS A 43 9.95 -5.60 24.18
C HIS A 43 8.58 -4.93 24.29
N THR A 44 8.54 -3.76 24.92
CA THR A 44 7.29 -3.01 25.11
C THR A 44 6.72 -2.50 23.79
N SER A 45 7.56 -2.00 22.87
CA SER A 45 7.09 -1.49 21.58
C SER A 45 6.65 -2.61 20.65
N THR A 46 7.31 -3.77 20.68
CA THR A 46 6.91 -4.97 19.95
C THR A 46 5.58 -5.50 20.46
N GLY A 47 5.39 -5.57 21.79
CA GLY A 47 4.14 -6.06 22.39
C GLY A 47 2.95 -5.20 21.98
N LYS A 48 3.06 -3.88 22.16
CA LYS A 48 2.03 -2.92 21.73
C LYS A 48 1.70 -2.99 20.24
N ALA A 49 2.69 -3.26 19.40
CA ALA A 49 2.51 -3.36 17.96
C ALA A 49 1.85 -4.66 17.50
N ILE A 50 2.00 -5.75 18.27
CA ILE A 50 1.28 -7.01 18.03
C ILE A 50 -0.16 -6.89 18.51
N ASP A 51 -0.39 -6.33 19.70
CA ASP A 51 -1.71 -6.21 20.30
C ASP A 51 -2.57 -5.14 19.58
N GLU A 52 -1.95 -4.01 19.21
CA GLU A 52 -2.62 -2.85 18.60
C GLU A 52 -1.82 -2.31 17.39
N PRO A 53 -1.75 -3.06 16.28
CA PRO A 53 -0.94 -2.68 15.12
C PRO A 53 -1.36 -1.36 14.49
N MET A 54 -2.67 -1.07 14.46
CA MET A 54 -3.22 0.16 13.89
C MET A 54 -2.84 1.44 14.65
N LYS A 55 -2.48 1.33 15.94
CA LYS A 55 -2.04 2.48 16.75
C LYS A 55 -0.53 2.59 16.82
N SER A 56 0.18 1.65 16.19
CA SER A 56 1.62 1.56 16.26
C SER A 56 2.29 2.26 15.08
N LYS A 57 3.54 2.69 15.27
CA LYS A 57 4.31 3.30 14.19
C LYS A 57 4.55 2.26 13.09
N LEU A 58 4.37 2.65 11.83
CA LEU A 58 4.64 1.80 10.67
C LEU A 58 6.05 1.20 10.72
N SER A 59 7.07 1.98 11.12
CA SER A 59 8.45 1.49 11.29
C SER A 59 8.53 0.29 12.24
N THR A 60 7.79 0.32 13.35
CA THR A 60 7.76 -0.79 14.31
C THR A 60 7.14 -2.04 13.69
N ILE A 61 6.10 -1.89 12.88
CA ILE A 61 5.46 -3.02 12.19
C ILE A 61 6.41 -3.66 11.18
N LEU A 62 7.10 -2.84 10.38
CA LEU A 62 8.08 -3.32 9.40
C LEU A 62 9.23 -4.09 10.07
N GLU A 63 9.73 -3.58 11.19
CA GLU A 63 10.78 -4.25 12.00
C GLU A 63 10.34 -5.63 12.50
N ILE A 64 9.07 -5.77 12.89
CA ILE A 64 8.49 -7.05 13.34
C ILE A 64 8.39 -8.03 12.18
N ILE A 65 7.88 -7.57 11.03
CA ILE A 65 7.76 -8.39 9.82
C ILE A 65 9.14 -8.92 9.40
N GLU A 66 10.16 -8.07 9.37
CA GLU A 66 11.53 -8.45 9.03
C GLU A 66 12.13 -9.43 10.05
N ALA A 67 11.94 -9.18 11.36
CA ALA A 67 12.40 -10.09 12.41
C ALA A 67 11.74 -11.50 12.34
N MET A 68 10.55 -11.58 11.76
CA MET A 68 9.84 -12.83 11.47
C MET A 68 10.29 -13.49 10.15
N GLY A 69 11.26 -12.90 9.43
CA GLY A 69 11.72 -13.35 8.13
C GLY A 69 10.75 -13.04 6.98
N GLY A 70 9.78 -12.15 7.24
CA GLY A 70 8.83 -11.67 6.25
C GLY A 70 9.38 -10.51 5.43
N ARG A 71 8.65 -10.14 4.39
CA ARG A 71 8.88 -8.93 3.60
C ARG A 71 7.59 -8.15 3.54
N ALA A 72 7.67 -6.84 3.69
CA ALA A 72 6.54 -5.95 3.53
C ALA A 72 6.62 -5.27 2.15
N TYR A 73 5.50 -5.19 1.46
CA TYR A 73 5.33 -4.40 0.25
C TYR A 73 4.34 -3.29 0.58
N ILE A 74 4.73 -2.05 0.32
CA ILE A 74 3.85 -0.90 0.48
C ILE A 74 3.41 -0.51 -0.91
N GLU A 75 2.12 -0.73 -1.17
CA GLU A 75 1.46 -0.25 -2.37
C GLU A 75 0.75 1.05 -2.01
N TRP A 76 1.05 2.09 -2.78
CA TRP A 76 0.33 3.35 -2.69
C TRP A 76 -0.62 3.37 -3.88
N ASP A 77 -1.88 3.70 -3.66
CA ASP A 77 -2.71 4.17 -4.77
C ASP A 77 -2.00 5.39 -5.36
N ASP A 78 -1.79 5.40 -6.68
CA ASP A 78 -1.18 6.54 -7.36
C ASP A 78 -1.85 7.82 -6.89
N VAL A 79 -1.03 8.81 -6.50
CA VAL A 79 -1.52 10.15 -6.12
C VAL A 79 -2.34 10.78 -7.26
N GLU A 80 -2.19 10.27 -8.49
CA GLU A 80 -3.03 10.56 -9.67
C GLU A 80 -4.50 10.12 -9.53
N SER A 81 -4.83 9.26 -8.57
CA SER A 81 -6.22 8.87 -8.27
C SER A 81 -7.08 9.98 -7.68
N LEU A 82 -6.48 11.04 -7.15
CA LEU A 82 -7.21 12.26 -6.78
C LEU A 82 -7.68 13.05 -8.02
N ASN A 83 -7.06 12.83 -9.19
CA ASN A 83 -7.41 13.46 -10.46
C ASN A 83 -7.92 12.45 -11.51
N LYS A 84 -8.26 11.21 -11.12
CA LYS A 84 -8.77 10.19 -12.06
C LYS A 84 -10.03 10.67 -12.78
N GLU A 85 -10.88 11.50 -12.16
CA GLU A 85 -12.01 12.12 -12.85
C GLU A 85 -11.56 13.02 -14.02
N GLU A 86 -10.54 13.87 -13.86
CA GLU A 86 -10.01 14.70 -14.94
C GLU A 86 -9.39 13.85 -16.06
N TYR A 87 -8.60 12.83 -15.73
CA TYR A 87 -7.97 11.97 -16.74
C TYR A 87 -9.00 11.17 -17.58
N PHE A 88 -10.06 10.67 -16.94
CA PHE A 88 -11.16 10.01 -17.68
C PHE A 88 -12.02 11.00 -18.47
N VAL A 89 -12.15 12.26 -18.00
CA VAL A 89 -12.84 13.32 -18.75
C VAL A 89 -12.03 13.70 -20.00
N ASP A 90 -10.72 13.91 -19.88
CA ASP A 90 -9.86 14.27 -20.99
C ASP A 90 -9.83 13.17 -22.07
N GLN A 91 -9.69 11.89 -21.67
CA GLN A 91 -9.76 10.79 -22.63
C GLN A 91 -11.14 10.65 -23.31
N ARG A 92 -12.23 11.05 -22.63
CA ARG A 92 -13.57 11.04 -23.20
C ARG A 92 -13.76 12.21 -24.17
N ILE A 93 -13.22 13.38 -23.85
CA ILE A 93 -13.21 14.55 -24.73
C ILE A 93 -12.43 14.24 -26.00
N ASP A 94 -11.21 13.73 -25.90
CA ASP A 94 -10.38 13.37 -27.06
C ASP A 94 -11.08 12.38 -28.00
N LYS A 95 -11.77 11.38 -27.45
CA LYS A 95 -12.54 10.41 -28.22
C LYS A 95 -13.76 11.04 -28.91
N LEU A 96 -14.43 11.97 -28.24
CA LEU A 96 -15.57 12.70 -28.79
C LEU A 96 -15.13 13.62 -29.92
N GLU A 97 -14.05 14.37 -29.73
CA GLU A 97 -13.49 15.27 -30.76
C GLU A 97 -13.08 14.50 -32.01
N LYS A 98 -12.39 13.37 -31.84
CA LYS A 98 -12.03 12.50 -32.97
C LYS A 98 -13.25 11.99 -33.72
N SER A 99 -14.27 11.53 -32.98
CA SER A 99 -15.53 11.06 -33.58
C SER A 99 -16.27 12.17 -34.33
N MET A 100 -16.24 13.41 -33.81
CA MET A 100 -16.84 14.57 -34.47
C MET A 100 -16.11 14.95 -35.75
N GLU A 101 -14.78 14.90 -35.77
CA GLU A 101 -14.01 15.23 -36.98
C GLU A 101 -14.20 14.16 -38.08
N GLU A 102 -14.26 12.88 -37.70
CA GLU A 102 -14.61 11.79 -38.62
C GLU A 102 -16.01 12.00 -39.22
N MET A 103 -16.99 12.36 -38.39
CA MET A 103 -18.37 12.61 -38.84
C MET A 103 -18.46 13.82 -39.78
N LYS A 104 -17.73 14.89 -39.47
CA LYS A 104 -17.62 16.09 -40.32
C LYS A 104 -16.99 15.78 -41.67
N SER A 105 -15.93 14.95 -41.69
CA SER A 105 -15.31 14.49 -42.95
C SER A 105 -16.30 13.71 -43.81
N LEU A 106 -17.07 12.80 -43.21
CA LEU A 106 -18.10 12.02 -43.92
C LEU A 106 -19.22 12.92 -44.46
N LEU A 107 -19.67 13.91 -43.68
CA LEU A 107 -20.68 14.88 -44.14
C LEU A 107 -20.17 15.72 -45.32
N GLN A 108 -18.91 16.18 -45.28
CA GLN A 108 -18.31 16.90 -46.41
C GLN A 108 -18.23 16.02 -47.67
N GLN A 109 -17.89 14.74 -47.52
CA GLN A 109 -17.88 13.81 -48.65
C GLN A 109 -19.27 13.56 -49.24
N LEU A 110 -20.33 13.58 -48.41
CA LEU A 110 -21.70 13.43 -48.87
C LEU A 110 -22.20 14.69 -49.59
N VAL A 111 -21.90 15.88 -49.05
CA VAL A 111 -22.26 17.17 -49.66
C VAL A 111 -21.53 17.38 -50.99
N ASN A 112 -20.26 16.97 -51.10
CA ASN A 112 -19.47 17.11 -52.32
C ASN A 112 -19.74 16.01 -53.37
N LYS A 113 -20.62 15.04 -53.07
CA LYS A 113 -21.07 13.98 -54.00
C LYS A 113 -22.43 14.27 -54.65
N GLN A 114 -23.04 15.42 -54.35
CA GLN A 114 -24.16 16.00 -55.11
C GLN A 114 -23.64 17.06 -56.09
#